data_AF-E6PQT7-F1
#
_entry.id   AF-E6PQT7-F1
#
_cell.length_a   1.000
_cell.length_b   1.000
_cell.length_c   1.000
_cell.angle_alpha   90.00
_cell.angle_beta   90.00
_cell.angle_gamma   90.00
#
_symmetry.space_group_name_H-M   'P 1'
#
loop_
_entity.id
_entity.type
_entity.pdbx_description
1 polymer ?
#
loop_
_entity_poly.entity_id
_entity_poly.type
_entity_poly.pdbx_seq_one_letter_code
_entity_poly.pdbx_strand_id
1 'polypeptide(L)'
;MGGLDQGLRPLRGAPLVQHVLEHLRPQVSQVFISANRNLADDAGLEVPVLVDADPAAFKGPLAGILNRFCDARILSNPWMNATMDQIDTIDWTLELLRKRQQTSPKRLMAPGPSSPQIRMLFDAAAQAPDHGLILPWRFVQISDAARPRLGAAFAAALLERDPAASTQQLQDARDKAQRAPFLALAIARTQDDHPEISVAERLVSLGSALQNMLLAVHAQGFGAGLVSGQAMNSQALRALFGLGDNEQAVCFVVVGTVKSAKAARIRPAPEAFVTTL
;
A
#
# COMPACT_ATOMS: atom_id res chain seq x y z
N MET A 1 -16.24 -19.90 21.60
CA MET A 1 -16.34 -20.08 23.07
C MET A 1 -17.72 -19.62 23.55
N GLY A 2 -18.75 -20.47 23.51
CA GLY A 2 -20.00 -20.27 24.28
C GLY A 2 -20.88 -19.03 24.00
N GLY A 3 -20.59 -18.20 23.00
CA GLY A 3 -21.47 -17.08 22.58
C GLY A 3 -21.50 -15.84 23.50
N LEU A 4 -21.11 -15.97 24.76
CA LEU A 4 -21.09 -14.88 25.74
C LEU A 4 -19.78 -14.08 25.65
N ASP A 5 -19.89 -12.75 25.54
CA ASP A 5 -18.73 -11.85 25.57
C ASP A 5 -18.03 -11.93 26.94
N GLN A 6 -16.69 -11.93 26.92
CA GLN A 6 -15.88 -12.18 28.12
C GLN A 6 -16.10 -11.13 29.21
N GLY A 7 -16.39 -9.88 28.82
CA GLY A 7 -16.68 -8.77 29.73
C GLY A 7 -17.97 -8.96 30.54
N LEU A 8 -18.95 -9.70 30.00
CA LEU A 8 -20.25 -9.94 30.66
C LEU A 8 -20.22 -11.15 31.59
N ARG A 9 -19.10 -11.87 31.70
CA ARG A 9 -18.98 -13.00 32.61
C ARG A 9 -19.01 -12.52 34.06
N PRO A 10 -19.75 -13.19 34.96
CA PRO A 10 -19.82 -12.80 36.35
C PRO A 10 -18.48 -13.05 37.06
N LEU A 11 -18.03 -12.05 37.81
CA LEU A 11 -16.93 -12.10 38.76
C LEU A 11 -17.45 -11.52 40.07
N ARG A 12 -17.44 -12.30 41.16
CA ARG A 12 -17.92 -11.85 42.50
C ARG A 12 -19.33 -11.23 42.49
N GLY A 13 -20.24 -11.78 41.69
CA GLY A 13 -21.65 -11.35 41.64
C GLY A 13 -21.96 -10.17 40.71
N ALA A 14 -20.96 -9.61 40.01
CA ALA A 14 -21.15 -8.56 39.01
C ALA A 14 -20.38 -8.88 37.71
N PRO A 15 -20.78 -8.34 36.54
CA PRO A 15 -20.04 -8.52 35.28
C PRO A 15 -18.59 -8.04 35.38
N LEU A 16 -17.64 -8.75 34.75
CA LEU A 16 -16.21 -8.40 34.76
C LEU A 16 -15.97 -6.94 34.31
N VAL A 17 -16.71 -6.49 33.29
CA VAL A 17 -16.65 -5.11 32.78
C VAL A 17 -17.02 -4.08 33.85
N GLN A 18 -17.95 -4.39 34.75
CA GLN A 18 -18.35 -3.48 35.82
C GLN A 18 -17.19 -3.20 36.78
N HIS A 19 -16.44 -4.23 37.18
CA HIS A 19 -15.24 -4.06 38.02
C HIS A 19 -14.18 -3.18 37.35
N VAL A 20 -14.02 -3.33 36.03
CA VAL A 20 -13.10 -2.50 35.24
C VAL A 20 -13.58 -1.05 35.19
N LEU A 21 -14.88 -0.83 34.97
CA LEU A 21 -15.48 0.52 34.95
C LEU A 21 -15.35 1.22 36.30
N GLU A 22 -15.62 0.53 37.41
CA GLU A 22 -15.48 1.08 38.77
C GLU A 22 -14.05 1.55 39.04
N HIS A 23 -13.05 0.84 38.51
CA HIS A 23 -11.64 1.22 38.67
C HIS A 23 -11.20 2.35 37.73
N LEU A 24 -11.68 2.36 36.49
CA LEU A 24 -11.25 3.32 35.46
C LEU A 24 -11.98 4.67 35.56
N ARG A 25 -13.28 4.69 35.87
CA ARG A 25 -14.10 5.91 35.95
C ARG A 25 -13.49 7.06 36.76
N PRO A 26 -12.85 6.85 37.94
CA PRO A 26 -12.23 7.96 38.68
C PRO A 26 -10.92 8.47 38.07
N GLN A 27 -10.31 7.74 37.13
CA GLN A 27 -8.99 8.06 36.57
C GLN A 27 -9.06 8.79 35.22
N VAL A 28 -10.21 8.76 34.55
CA VAL A 28 -10.38 9.33 33.21
C VAL A 28 -11.66 10.15 33.13
N SER A 29 -11.65 11.15 32.25
CA SER A 29 -12.82 12.03 32.06
C SER A 29 -13.99 11.32 31.38
N GLN A 30 -13.74 10.31 30.55
CA GLN A 30 -14.76 9.54 29.83
C GLN A 30 -14.31 8.09 29.61
N VAL A 31 -15.29 7.16 29.62
CA VAL A 31 -15.08 5.74 29.32
C VAL A 31 -16.11 5.29 28.28
N PHE A 32 -15.67 4.49 27.31
CA PHE A 32 -16.51 3.91 26.26
C PHE A 32 -16.31 2.40 26.22
N ILE A 33 -17.36 1.66 25.90
CA ILE A 33 -17.26 0.22 25.61
C ILE A 33 -17.31 0.05 24.10
N SER A 34 -16.35 -0.64 23.47
CA SER A 34 -16.48 -1.02 22.06
C SER A 34 -16.99 -2.46 21.95
N ALA A 35 -18.20 -2.61 21.42
CA ALA A 35 -18.88 -3.89 21.29
C ALA A 35 -19.79 -3.90 20.05
N ASN A 36 -19.89 -5.05 19.38
CA ASN A 36 -20.76 -5.27 18.21
C ASN A 36 -21.87 -6.30 18.48
N ARG A 37 -21.95 -6.79 19.73
CA ARG A 37 -22.91 -7.80 20.20
C ARG A 37 -23.33 -7.45 21.62
N ASN A 38 -24.42 -8.06 22.09
CA ASN A 38 -24.91 -7.92 23.47
C ASN A 38 -25.12 -6.46 23.92
N LEU A 39 -25.48 -5.59 22.95
CA LEU A 39 -25.61 -4.14 23.14
C LEU A 39 -26.63 -3.75 24.21
N ALA A 40 -27.67 -4.56 24.39
CA ALA A 40 -28.69 -4.34 25.42
C ALA A 40 -28.14 -4.58 26.83
N ASP A 41 -27.25 -5.58 26.98
CA ASP A 41 -26.59 -5.87 28.26
C ASP A 41 -25.55 -4.79 28.59
N ASP A 42 -24.83 -4.30 27.58
CA ASP A 42 -23.87 -3.21 27.73
C ASP A 42 -24.54 -1.85 27.99
N ALA A 43 -25.75 -1.63 27.45
CA ALA A 43 -26.52 -0.40 27.71
C ALA A 43 -26.88 -0.23 29.20
N GLY A 44 -26.96 -1.33 29.96
CA GLY A 44 -27.18 -1.31 31.41
C GLY A 44 -26.00 -0.82 32.24
N LEU A 45 -24.82 -0.61 31.64
CA LEU A 45 -23.59 -0.21 32.34
C LEU A 45 -23.40 1.30 32.45
N GLU A 46 -24.35 2.10 31.95
CA GLU A 46 -24.33 3.58 31.98
C GLU A 46 -23.03 4.18 31.40
N VAL A 47 -22.48 3.52 30.38
CA VAL A 47 -21.37 4.05 29.56
C VAL A 47 -21.74 3.95 28.09
N PRO A 48 -21.32 4.91 27.24
CA PRO A 48 -21.65 4.84 25.83
C PRO A 48 -20.97 3.64 25.16
N VAL A 49 -21.74 2.90 24.35
CA VAL A 49 -21.26 1.75 23.58
C VAL A 49 -20.96 2.18 22.15
N LEU A 50 -19.74 1.91 21.68
CA LEU A 50 -19.25 2.18 20.34
C LEU A 50 -19.41 0.92 19.49
N VAL A 51 -20.23 1.04 18.46
CA VAL A 51 -20.45 0.00 17.44
C VAL A 51 -19.64 0.32 16.19
N ASP A 52 -19.20 -0.71 15.49
CA ASP A 52 -18.62 -0.59 14.15
C ASP A 52 -19.61 0.09 13.19
N ALA A 53 -19.11 0.79 12.17
CA ALA A 53 -19.95 1.35 11.10
C ALA A 53 -20.67 0.27 10.27
N ASP A 54 -20.13 -0.96 10.27
CA ASP A 54 -20.75 -2.15 9.71
C ASP A 54 -20.62 -3.30 10.71
N PRO A 55 -21.57 -3.42 11.67
CA PRO A 55 -21.54 -4.46 12.70
C PRO A 55 -21.63 -5.88 12.13
N ALA A 56 -22.21 -6.04 10.93
CA ALA A 56 -22.34 -7.33 10.27
C ALA A 56 -20.99 -7.82 9.69
N ALA A 57 -20.08 -6.91 9.35
CA ALA A 57 -18.74 -7.24 8.87
C ALA A 57 -17.77 -7.75 9.95
N PHE A 58 -18.16 -7.67 11.23
CA PHE A 58 -17.41 -8.27 12.35
C PHE A 58 -15.93 -7.87 12.41
N LYS A 59 -15.62 -6.61 12.08
CA LYS A 59 -14.25 -6.09 11.99
C LYS A 59 -13.55 -6.00 13.35
N GLY A 60 -14.33 -6.05 14.44
CA GLY A 60 -13.85 -6.21 15.81
C GLY A 60 -13.63 -4.87 16.52
N PRO A 61 -13.20 -4.89 17.80
CA PRO A 61 -13.26 -3.72 18.68
C PRO A 61 -12.46 -2.48 18.21
N LEU A 62 -11.42 -2.67 17.40
CA LEU A 62 -10.66 -1.55 16.86
C LEU A 62 -11.42 -0.77 15.77
N ALA A 63 -12.41 -1.39 15.11
CA ALA A 63 -13.24 -0.73 14.12
C ALA A 63 -14.28 0.20 14.76
N GLY A 64 -14.82 -0.15 15.93
CA GLY A 64 -15.69 0.72 16.73
C GLY A 64 -14.94 1.94 17.28
N ILE A 65 -13.67 1.76 17.65
CA ILE A 65 -12.76 2.84 18.03
C ILE A 65 -12.52 3.78 16.83
N LEU A 66 -12.20 3.24 15.65
CA LEU A 66 -12.02 4.01 14.41
C LEU A 66 -13.29 4.80 14.02
N ASN A 67 -14.47 4.18 14.14
CA ASN A 67 -15.75 4.84 13.87
C ASN A 67 -15.97 6.06 14.77
N ARG A 68 -15.53 5.97 16.04
CA ARG A 68 -15.70 7.08 16.98
C ARG A 68 -14.77 8.26 16.74
N PHE A 69 -13.58 8.03 16.20
CA PHE A 69 -12.69 9.13 15.77
C PHE A 69 -13.31 10.00 14.66
N CYS A 70 -14.34 9.51 13.97
CA CYS A 70 -15.05 10.25 12.93
C CYS A 70 -16.31 11.01 13.41
N ASP A 71 -16.76 10.86 14.67
CA ASP A 71 -17.95 11.57 15.19
C ASP A 71 -17.55 12.90 15.85
N ALA A 72 -18.03 14.00 15.24
CA ALA A 72 -17.72 15.39 15.55
C ALA A 72 -17.95 15.82 17.02
N ARG A 73 -18.78 15.10 17.79
CA ARG A 73 -19.07 15.44 19.20
C ARG A 73 -17.97 15.05 20.19
N ILE A 74 -17.00 14.22 19.78
CA ILE A 74 -15.79 13.95 20.58
C ILE A 74 -14.63 14.83 20.15
N LEU A 75 -14.58 15.22 18.87
CA LEU A 75 -13.60 16.18 18.36
C LEU A 75 -13.73 17.55 19.05
N SER A 76 -14.89 17.90 19.61
CA SER A 76 -15.06 19.13 20.41
C SER A 76 -14.35 19.13 21.77
N ASN A 77 -13.67 18.05 22.18
CA ASN A 77 -12.93 17.99 23.43
C ASN A 77 -11.53 18.62 23.25
N PRO A 78 -11.17 19.69 23.99
CA PRO A 78 -9.97 20.51 23.70
C PRO A 78 -8.64 19.74 23.65
N TRP A 79 -8.54 18.66 24.42
CA TRP A 79 -7.33 17.83 24.51
C TRP A 79 -7.19 16.85 23.34
N MET A 80 -8.28 16.49 22.66
CA MET A 80 -8.26 15.67 21.44
C MET A 80 -8.04 16.52 20.19
N ASN A 81 -8.65 17.70 20.10
CA ASN A 81 -8.33 18.64 19.01
C ASN A 81 -6.87 19.12 19.07
N ALA A 82 -6.32 19.35 20.27
CA ALA A 82 -4.92 19.75 20.41
C ALA A 82 -3.90 18.62 20.15
N THR A 83 -4.33 17.35 20.17
CA THR A 83 -3.45 16.21 19.89
C THR A 83 -3.60 15.67 18.46
N MET A 84 -4.81 15.57 17.89
CA MET A 84 -5.02 15.09 16.51
C MET A 84 -4.67 16.10 15.40
N ASP A 85 -4.65 17.42 15.68
CA ASP A 85 -4.28 18.41 14.66
C ASP A 85 -2.76 18.52 14.43
N GLN A 86 -1.93 18.02 15.35
CA GLN A 86 -0.46 18.15 15.26
C GLN A 86 0.32 16.84 15.49
N ILE A 87 -0.18 15.91 16.31
CA ILE A 87 0.15 14.48 16.17
C ILE A 87 -0.88 13.92 15.21
N ASP A 88 -0.57 13.84 13.93
CA ASP A 88 -1.11 12.78 13.08
C ASP A 88 -0.48 12.81 11.69
N THR A 89 -0.51 13.90 10.94
CA THR A 89 -0.13 13.83 9.51
C THR A 89 1.35 13.53 9.28
N ILE A 90 2.24 14.23 10.00
CA ILE A 90 3.70 14.01 9.88
C ILE A 90 4.06 12.62 10.35
N ASP A 91 3.57 12.21 11.53
CA ASP A 91 3.88 10.91 12.10
C ASP A 91 3.30 9.75 11.27
N TRP A 92 2.08 9.86 10.77
CA TRP A 92 1.51 8.89 9.82
C TRP A 92 2.29 8.82 8.53
N THR A 93 2.72 9.97 7.99
CA THR A 93 3.52 10.01 6.77
C THR A 93 4.89 9.36 6.97
N LEU A 94 5.57 9.70 8.08
CA LEU A 94 6.85 9.11 8.44
C LEU A 94 6.71 7.61 8.72
N GLU A 95 5.64 7.19 9.39
CA GLU A 95 5.38 5.79 9.67
C GLU A 95 5.08 5.01 8.38
N LEU A 96 4.34 5.58 7.44
CA LEU A 96 4.12 5.00 6.12
C LEU A 96 5.44 4.88 5.34
N LEU A 97 6.29 5.91 5.36
CA LEU A 97 7.63 5.88 4.76
C LEU A 97 8.51 4.78 5.36
N ARG A 98 8.45 4.58 6.69
CA ARG A 98 9.20 3.54 7.43
C ARG A 98 8.67 2.14 7.13
N LYS A 99 7.35 1.95 7.15
CA LYS A 99 6.66 0.67 6.90
C LYS A 99 6.69 0.25 5.43
N ARG A 100 6.76 1.20 4.50
CA ARG A 100 6.85 0.91 3.07
C ARG A 100 8.10 0.08 2.80
N GLN A 101 7.86 -1.15 2.37
CA GLN A 101 8.89 -2.13 2.02
C GLN A 101 8.68 -2.68 0.62
N GLN A 102 9.79 -3.10 0.03
CA GLN A 102 9.81 -3.82 -1.23
C GLN A 102 9.32 -5.26 -1.00
N THR A 103 8.16 -5.60 -1.52
CA THR A 103 7.61 -6.95 -1.54
C THR A 103 7.79 -7.55 -2.92
N SER A 104 8.60 -8.61 -3.03
CA SER A 104 8.87 -9.22 -4.33
C SER A 104 7.62 -9.94 -4.89
N PRO A 105 7.47 -10.07 -6.22
CA PRO A 105 6.28 -10.68 -6.82
C PRO A 105 5.95 -12.09 -6.29
N LYS A 106 6.96 -12.88 -5.91
CA LYS A 106 6.80 -14.24 -5.34
C LYS A 106 6.13 -14.25 -3.95
N ARG A 107 6.07 -13.10 -3.29
CA ARG A 107 5.51 -12.91 -1.94
C ARG A 107 4.16 -12.19 -1.98
N LEU A 108 3.64 -11.93 -3.17
CA LEU A 108 2.33 -11.36 -3.40
C LEU A 108 1.37 -12.47 -3.83
N MET A 109 0.14 -12.39 -3.35
CA MET A 109 -0.95 -13.28 -3.73
C MET A 109 -2.24 -12.50 -3.88
N ALA A 110 -3.28 -13.13 -4.41
CA ALA A 110 -4.61 -12.56 -4.47
C ALA A 110 -5.20 -12.35 -3.04
N PRO A 111 -6.10 -11.36 -2.87
CA PRO A 111 -6.59 -10.43 -3.88
C PRO A 111 -5.58 -9.32 -4.26
N GLY A 112 -5.79 -8.72 -5.44
CA GLY A 112 -5.15 -7.49 -5.85
C GLY A 112 -6.01 -6.26 -5.52
N PRO A 113 -5.52 -5.05 -5.81
CA PRO A 113 -6.32 -3.84 -5.72
C PRO A 113 -7.48 -3.88 -6.72
N SER A 114 -8.66 -3.41 -6.29
CA SER A 114 -9.83 -3.19 -7.15
C SER A 114 -9.63 -1.99 -8.09
N SER A 115 -10.50 -1.80 -9.08
CA SER A 115 -10.40 -0.68 -10.03
C SER A 115 -10.36 0.71 -9.38
N PRO A 116 -11.20 1.04 -8.37
CA PRO A 116 -11.08 2.31 -7.65
C PRO A 116 -9.75 2.46 -6.88
N GLN A 117 -9.26 1.36 -6.31
CA GLN A 117 -7.97 1.33 -5.62
C GLN A 117 -6.82 1.55 -6.60
N ILE A 118 -6.84 0.91 -7.78
CA ILE A 118 -5.89 1.14 -8.87
C ILE A 118 -5.94 2.59 -9.35
N ARG A 119 -7.13 3.20 -9.42
CA ARG A 119 -7.25 4.62 -9.77
C ARG A 119 -6.50 5.50 -8.78
N MET A 120 -6.63 5.26 -7.48
CA MET A 120 -5.89 5.98 -6.44
C MET A 120 -4.36 5.86 -6.59
N LEU A 121 -3.85 4.72 -7.08
CA LEU A 121 -2.42 4.55 -7.36
C LEU A 121 -1.98 5.55 -8.44
N PHE A 122 -2.70 5.61 -9.56
CA PHE A 122 -2.35 6.50 -10.66
C PHE A 122 -2.61 7.98 -10.34
N ASP A 123 -3.64 8.30 -9.55
CA ASP A 123 -3.84 9.65 -9.04
C ASP A 123 -2.66 10.07 -8.14
N ALA A 124 -2.13 9.18 -7.29
CA ALA A 124 -0.93 9.46 -6.51
C ALA A 124 0.31 9.66 -7.40
N ALA A 125 0.45 8.88 -8.48
CA ALA A 125 1.53 9.04 -9.45
C ALA A 125 1.50 10.43 -10.13
N ALA A 126 0.30 10.96 -10.40
CA ALA A 126 0.10 12.26 -11.04
C ALA A 126 0.55 13.44 -10.16
N GLN A 127 0.73 13.23 -8.85
CA GLN A 127 1.23 14.26 -7.92
C GLN A 127 2.75 14.44 -7.95
N ALA A 128 3.47 13.73 -8.84
CA ALA A 128 4.92 13.86 -8.95
C ALA A 128 5.32 15.25 -9.51
N PRO A 129 6.49 15.79 -9.10
CA PRO A 129 6.97 17.08 -9.60
C PRO A 129 7.33 16.98 -11.08
N ASP A 130 6.72 17.80 -11.92
CA ASP A 130 6.89 17.78 -13.37
C ASP A 130 7.34 19.14 -13.90
N HIS A 131 8.65 19.29 -14.11
CA HIS A 131 9.20 20.53 -14.65
C HIS A 131 8.71 20.71 -16.10
N GLY A 132 8.16 21.88 -16.41
CA GLY A 132 7.59 22.15 -17.73
C GLY A 132 6.23 21.48 -17.99
N LEU A 133 5.70 20.71 -17.05
CA LEU A 133 4.42 19.99 -17.18
C LEU A 133 4.36 19.07 -18.41
N ILE A 134 5.49 18.41 -18.72
CA ILE A 134 5.70 17.64 -19.96
C ILE A 134 5.25 16.18 -19.84
N LEU A 135 4.80 15.76 -18.65
CA LEU A 135 4.43 14.39 -18.31
C LEU A 135 5.46 13.38 -18.83
N PRO A 136 6.69 13.37 -18.30
CA PRO A 136 7.81 12.57 -18.80
C PRO A 136 7.70 11.06 -18.47
N TRP A 137 6.50 10.58 -18.13
CA TRP A 137 6.23 9.18 -17.92
C TRP A 137 4.87 8.74 -18.45
N ARG A 138 4.74 7.43 -18.68
CA ARG A 138 3.45 6.76 -18.82
C ARG A 138 3.49 5.37 -18.19
N PHE A 139 2.32 4.84 -17.91
CA PHE A 139 2.15 3.49 -17.38
C PHE A 139 1.33 2.63 -18.34
N VAL A 140 1.65 1.35 -18.43
CA VAL A 140 0.85 0.35 -19.15
C VAL A 140 0.42 -0.72 -18.16
N GLN A 141 -0.86 -0.73 -17.77
CA GLN A 141 -1.43 -1.80 -16.96
C GLN A 141 -1.52 -3.10 -17.78
N ILE A 142 -1.12 -4.22 -17.18
CA ILE A 142 -1.16 -5.54 -17.81
C ILE A 142 -2.34 -6.33 -17.23
N SER A 143 -3.35 -6.56 -18.05
CA SER A 143 -4.49 -7.42 -17.71
C SER A 143 -4.11 -8.90 -17.72
N ASP A 144 -4.92 -9.74 -17.06
CA ASP A 144 -4.69 -11.19 -17.03
C ASP A 144 -4.68 -11.81 -18.44
N ALA A 145 -5.55 -11.32 -19.33
CA ALA A 145 -5.58 -11.75 -20.73
C ALA A 145 -4.28 -11.42 -21.51
N ALA A 146 -3.53 -10.39 -21.10
CA ALA A 146 -2.27 -10.01 -21.72
C ALA A 146 -1.05 -10.78 -21.15
N ARG A 147 -1.20 -11.47 -20.00
CA ARG A 147 -0.10 -12.17 -19.31
C ARG A 147 0.59 -13.23 -20.20
N PRO A 148 -0.11 -14.04 -21.03
CA PRO A 148 0.56 -14.98 -21.93
C PRO A 148 1.45 -14.29 -22.96
N ARG A 149 1.01 -13.16 -23.54
CA ARG A 149 1.80 -12.35 -24.49
C ARG A 149 3.03 -11.77 -23.81
N LEU A 150 2.88 -11.26 -22.59
CA LEU A 150 4.01 -10.79 -21.79
C LEU A 150 5.00 -11.92 -21.47
N GLY A 151 4.50 -13.11 -21.11
CA GLY A 151 5.34 -14.28 -20.87
C GLY A 151 6.14 -14.67 -22.11
N ALA A 152 5.52 -14.69 -23.29
CA ALA A 152 6.21 -14.92 -24.55
C ALA A 152 7.31 -13.89 -24.82
N ALA A 153 7.04 -12.61 -24.55
CA ALA A 153 8.05 -11.56 -24.70
C ALA A 153 9.22 -11.71 -23.71
N PHE A 154 8.99 -12.18 -22.47
CA PHE A 154 10.08 -12.50 -21.55
C PHE A 154 10.93 -13.70 -22.00
N ALA A 155 10.33 -14.70 -22.63
CA ALA A 155 11.08 -15.82 -23.21
C ALA A 155 11.91 -15.37 -24.42
N ALA A 156 11.35 -14.54 -25.30
CA ALA A 156 12.08 -13.95 -26.42
C ALA A 156 13.24 -13.07 -25.93
N ALA A 157 13.01 -12.23 -24.92
CA ALA A 157 14.04 -11.43 -24.26
C ALA A 157 15.16 -12.25 -23.59
N LEU A 158 14.88 -13.50 -23.22
CA LEU A 158 15.90 -14.44 -22.74
C LEU A 158 16.72 -14.96 -23.93
N LEU A 159 16.08 -15.40 -25.02
CA LEU A 159 16.77 -15.89 -26.22
C LEU A 159 17.64 -14.83 -26.90
N GLU A 160 17.20 -13.56 -26.91
CA GLU A 160 18.00 -12.43 -27.42
C GLU A 160 19.36 -12.33 -26.72
N ARG A 161 19.42 -12.67 -25.43
CA ARG A 161 20.64 -12.58 -24.61
C ARG A 161 21.39 -13.90 -24.54
N ASP A 162 20.67 -15.01 -24.53
CA ASP A 162 21.19 -16.37 -24.41
C ASP A 162 20.47 -17.30 -25.39
N PRO A 163 20.98 -17.42 -26.63
CA PRO A 163 20.40 -18.30 -27.64
C PRO A 163 20.41 -19.78 -27.26
N ALA A 164 21.22 -20.18 -26.28
CA ALA A 164 21.34 -21.56 -25.79
C ALA A 164 20.44 -21.84 -24.57
N ALA A 165 19.58 -20.89 -24.17
CA ALA A 165 18.69 -21.05 -23.03
C ALA A 165 17.82 -22.31 -23.16
N SER A 166 17.85 -23.12 -22.10
CA SER A 166 17.08 -24.37 -22.03
C SER A 166 15.57 -24.13 -22.00
N THR A 167 14.80 -25.17 -22.37
CA THR A 167 13.33 -25.16 -22.29
C THR A 167 12.82 -24.77 -20.90
N GLN A 168 13.50 -25.21 -19.83
CA GLN A 168 13.13 -24.85 -18.46
C GLN A 168 13.37 -23.37 -18.16
N GLN A 169 14.51 -22.81 -18.56
CA GLN A 169 14.78 -21.37 -18.36
C GLN A 169 13.79 -20.50 -19.14
N LEU A 170 13.38 -20.93 -20.34
CA LEU A 170 12.35 -20.26 -21.12
C LEU A 170 10.98 -20.32 -20.42
N GLN A 171 10.61 -21.47 -19.85
CA GLN A 171 9.38 -21.60 -19.07
C GLN A 171 9.41 -20.72 -17.82
N ASP A 172 10.51 -20.73 -17.07
CA ASP A 172 10.71 -19.86 -15.89
C ASP A 172 10.60 -18.37 -16.25
N ALA A 173 11.04 -17.99 -17.46
CA ALA A 173 10.89 -16.64 -17.98
C ALA A 173 9.41 -16.29 -18.26
N ARG A 174 8.65 -17.20 -18.89
CA ARG A 174 7.21 -17.03 -19.12
C ARG A 174 6.45 -16.89 -17.80
N ASP A 175 6.76 -17.73 -16.83
CA ASP A 175 6.07 -17.77 -15.53
C ASP A 175 6.26 -16.49 -14.70
N LYS A 176 7.29 -15.68 -14.99
CA LYS A 176 7.44 -14.35 -14.36
C LYS A 176 6.26 -13.44 -14.66
N ALA A 177 5.66 -13.55 -15.85
CA ALA A 177 4.52 -12.73 -16.23
C ALA A 177 3.31 -12.99 -15.33
N GLN A 178 3.16 -14.19 -14.77
CA GLN A 178 2.01 -14.59 -13.94
C GLN A 178 2.13 -14.17 -12.46
N ARG A 179 3.20 -13.48 -12.09
CA ARG A 179 3.44 -13.11 -10.69
C ARG A 179 2.72 -11.80 -10.34
N ALA A 180 2.17 -11.79 -9.12
CA ALA A 180 1.38 -10.73 -8.51
C ALA A 180 0.02 -10.44 -9.20
N PRO A 181 -1.06 -10.21 -8.42
CA PRO A 181 -2.39 -9.90 -8.95
C PRO A 181 -2.42 -8.68 -9.88
N PHE A 182 -1.77 -7.58 -9.50
CA PHE A 182 -1.68 -6.38 -10.33
C PHE A 182 -0.26 -6.19 -10.85
N LEU A 183 -0.16 -5.79 -12.12
CA LEU A 183 1.09 -5.51 -12.81
C LEU A 183 0.91 -4.31 -13.75
N ALA A 184 1.85 -3.36 -13.70
CA ALA A 184 1.96 -2.25 -14.63
C ALA A 184 3.42 -2.06 -15.06
N LEU A 185 3.69 -1.72 -16.31
CA LEU A 185 5.01 -1.27 -16.76
C LEU A 185 5.10 0.26 -16.61
N ALA A 186 6.17 0.74 -15.98
CA ALA A 186 6.52 2.15 -15.91
C ALA A 186 7.51 2.49 -17.03
N ILE A 187 7.19 3.53 -17.80
CA ILE A 187 7.95 3.95 -18.97
C ILE A 187 8.32 5.43 -18.79
N ALA A 188 9.60 5.75 -18.97
CA ALA A 188 10.08 7.12 -19.06
C ALA A 188 10.04 7.58 -20.52
N ARG A 189 9.57 8.80 -20.75
CA ARG A 189 9.74 9.53 -22.01
C ARG A 189 11.03 10.34 -21.87
N THR A 190 12.07 9.92 -22.58
CA THR A 190 13.43 10.43 -22.42
C THR A 190 13.70 11.68 -23.27
N GLN A 191 12.84 11.99 -24.24
CA GLN A 191 12.99 13.15 -25.11
C GLN A 191 11.63 13.60 -25.66
N ASP A 192 11.47 14.92 -25.78
CA ASP A 192 10.37 15.61 -26.45
C ASP A 192 10.88 16.98 -26.98
N ASP A 193 10.00 17.97 -27.14
CA ASP A 193 10.29 19.34 -27.57
C ASP A 193 10.92 20.24 -26.48
N HIS A 194 11.24 19.68 -25.31
CA HIS A 194 11.93 20.33 -24.20
C HIS A 194 13.35 19.76 -23.96
N PRO A 195 14.32 20.08 -24.84
CA PRO A 195 15.70 19.59 -24.74
C PRO A 195 16.47 20.13 -23.52
N GLU A 196 16.01 21.22 -22.93
CA GLU A 196 16.55 21.80 -21.70
C GLU A 196 16.27 20.91 -20.47
N ILE A 197 15.25 20.05 -20.53
CA ILE A 197 14.88 19.15 -19.44
C ILE A 197 15.57 17.81 -19.66
N SER A 198 16.61 17.55 -18.86
CA SER A 198 17.47 16.40 -19.01
C SER A 198 16.76 15.06 -18.76
N VAL A 199 17.30 13.96 -19.31
CA VAL A 199 16.84 12.59 -18.99
C VAL A 199 16.89 12.32 -17.49
N ALA A 200 17.88 12.89 -16.78
CA ALA A 200 18.01 12.73 -15.34
C ALA A 200 16.82 13.33 -14.59
N GLU A 201 16.40 14.55 -14.92
CA GLU A 201 15.21 15.20 -14.32
C GLU A 201 13.93 14.40 -14.59
N ARG A 202 13.77 13.90 -15.82
CA ARG A 202 12.64 13.06 -16.23
C ARG A 202 12.57 11.77 -15.42
N LEU A 203 13.71 11.12 -15.20
CA LEU A 203 13.79 9.91 -14.39
C LEU A 203 13.58 10.17 -12.90
N VAL A 204 14.07 11.30 -12.36
CA VAL A 204 13.77 11.73 -10.99
C VAL A 204 12.26 11.91 -10.82
N SER A 205 11.61 12.54 -11.80
CA SER A 205 10.17 12.75 -11.77
C SER A 205 9.38 11.44 -11.81
N LEU A 206 9.70 10.52 -12.72
CA LEU A 206 9.14 9.17 -12.72
C LEU A 206 9.43 8.42 -11.40
N GLY A 207 10.63 8.59 -10.83
CA GLY A 207 10.99 8.03 -9.54
C GLY A 207 10.07 8.51 -8.41
N SER A 208 9.74 9.80 -8.39
CA SER A 208 8.77 10.40 -7.49
C SER A 208 7.35 9.85 -7.72
N ALA A 209 6.92 9.73 -8.99
CA ALA A 209 5.62 9.14 -9.33
C ALA A 209 5.51 7.69 -8.81
N LEU A 210 6.54 6.88 -9.03
CA LEU A 210 6.63 5.52 -8.51
C LEU A 210 6.60 5.49 -6.99
N GLN A 211 7.34 6.37 -6.30
CA GLN A 211 7.34 6.42 -4.85
C GLN A 211 5.98 6.81 -4.29
N ASN A 212 5.28 7.78 -4.90
CA ASN A 212 3.91 8.14 -4.52
C ASN A 212 2.96 6.95 -4.67
N MET A 213 3.04 6.21 -5.78
CA MET A 213 2.28 4.98 -5.97
C MET A 213 2.55 3.97 -4.85
N LEU A 214 3.83 3.73 -4.52
CA LEU A 214 4.19 2.76 -3.47
C LEU A 214 3.61 3.17 -2.11
N LEU A 215 3.63 4.46 -1.77
CA LEU A 215 3.01 4.96 -0.53
C LEU A 215 1.50 4.75 -0.55
N ALA A 216 0.82 5.08 -1.65
CA ALA A 216 -0.62 4.85 -1.81
C ALA A 216 -0.99 3.36 -1.69
N VAL A 217 -0.19 2.46 -2.26
CA VAL A 217 -0.40 1.00 -2.15
C VAL A 217 -0.30 0.54 -0.69
N HIS A 218 0.74 0.97 0.03
CA HIS A 218 0.94 0.59 1.43
C HIS A 218 -0.14 1.20 2.35
N ALA A 219 -0.59 2.42 2.07
CA ALA A 219 -1.69 3.05 2.80
C ALA A 219 -3.01 2.28 2.65
N GLN A 220 -3.22 1.62 1.50
CA GLN A 220 -4.35 0.73 1.25
C GLN A 220 -4.18 -0.69 1.83
N GLY A 221 -3.06 -0.99 2.50
CA GLY A 221 -2.80 -2.28 3.14
C GLY A 221 -2.25 -3.38 2.23
N PHE A 222 -1.84 -3.05 0.99
CA PHE A 222 -1.25 -4.01 0.06
C PHE A 222 0.28 -4.03 0.13
N GLY A 223 0.86 -5.14 -0.35
CA GLY A 223 2.28 -5.22 -0.65
C GLY A 223 2.56 -4.76 -2.08
N ALA A 224 3.68 -4.07 -2.27
CA ALA A 224 4.11 -3.58 -3.57
C ALA A 224 5.59 -3.83 -3.82
N GLY A 225 5.99 -3.88 -5.08
CA GLY A 225 7.41 -3.86 -5.43
C GLY A 225 7.69 -3.32 -6.82
N LEU A 226 8.87 -2.73 -6.98
CA LEU A 226 9.42 -2.36 -8.28
C LEU A 226 10.38 -3.44 -8.75
N VAL A 227 10.14 -4.04 -9.92
CA VAL A 227 11.00 -5.06 -10.48
C VAL A 227 11.48 -4.65 -11.86
N SER A 228 12.79 -4.46 -11.97
CA SER A 228 13.50 -4.35 -13.24
C SER A 228 14.36 -5.61 -13.42
N GLY A 229 14.75 -5.89 -14.66
CA GLY A 229 15.58 -7.03 -14.99
C GLY A 229 16.10 -6.92 -16.41
N GLN A 230 16.92 -7.89 -16.81
CA GLN A 230 17.60 -7.88 -18.10
C GLN A 230 16.65 -7.82 -19.31
N ALA A 231 15.36 -8.12 -19.14
CA ALA A 231 14.36 -7.98 -20.20
C ALA A 231 13.98 -6.52 -20.53
N MET A 232 14.23 -5.54 -19.65
CA MET A 232 13.77 -4.14 -19.84
C MET A 232 14.28 -3.51 -21.15
N ASN A 233 15.46 -3.91 -21.61
CA ASN A 233 16.10 -3.35 -22.81
C ASN A 233 15.91 -4.24 -24.05
N SER A 234 15.08 -5.29 -23.97
CA SER A 234 14.94 -6.25 -25.06
C SER A 234 14.07 -5.71 -26.19
N GLN A 235 14.34 -6.15 -27.42
CA GLN A 235 13.52 -5.78 -28.58
C GLN A 235 12.10 -6.34 -28.45
N ALA A 236 11.95 -7.55 -27.90
CA ALA A 236 10.65 -8.15 -27.65
C ALA A 236 9.76 -7.31 -26.71
N LEU A 237 10.31 -6.72 -25.63
CA LEU A 237 9.53 -5.83 -24.77
C LEU A 237 9.23 -4.49 -25.44
N ARG A 238 10.20 -3.91 -26.17
CA ARG A 238 9.97 -2.69 -26.96
C ARG A 238 8.81 -2.86 -27.93
N ALA A 239 8.79 -3.97 -28.67
CA ALA A 239 7.71 -4.30 -29.60
C ALA A 239 6.37 -4.54 -28.89
N LEU A 240 6.36 -5.30 -27.78
CA LEU A 240 5.12 -5.61 -27.06
C LEU A 240 4.42 -4.35 -26.51
N PHE A 241 5.20 -3.40 -25.98
CA PHE A 241 4.69 -2.19 -25.33
C PHE A 241 4.63 -0.97 -26.25
N GLY A 242 5.01 -1.13 -27.51
CA GLY A 242 5.06 -0.04 -28.50
C GLY A 242 5.95 1.10 -28.04
N LEU A 243 7.16 0.79 -27.57
CA LEU A 243 8.10 1.81 -27.10
C LEU A 243 8.70 2.57 -28.29
N GLY A 244 8.56 3.89 -28.28
CA GLY A 244 9.27 4.79 -29.19
C GLY A 244 10.77 4.85 -28.91
N ASP A 245 11.54 5.45 -29.81
CA ASP A 245 13.00 5.64 -29.63
C ASP A 245 13.33 6.59 -28.48
N ASN A 246 12.40 7.51 -28.17
CA ASN A 246 12.43 8.40 -27.01
C ASN A 246 11.75 7.81 -25.77
N GLU A 247 11.56 6.49 -25.70
CA GLU A 247 10.94 5.83 -24.56
C GLU A 247 11.80 4.69 -24.00
N GLN A 248 11.82 4.61 -22.68
CA GLN A 248 12.55 3.62 -21.92
C GLN A 248 11.65 2.92 -20.91
N ALA A 249 11.54 1.59 -21.01
CA ALA A 249 10.98 0.78 -19.93
C ALA A 249 11.92 0.82 -18.71
N VAL A 250 11.40 1.26 -17.57
CA VAL A 250 12.21 1.44 -16.35
C VAL A 250 12.04 0.26 -15.41
N CYS A 251 10.80 -0.06 -15.04
CA CYS A 251 10.50 -1.19 -14.18
C CYS A 251 9.02 -1.59 -14.27
N PHE A 252 8.70 -2.80 -13.81
CA PHE A 252 7.33 -3.16 -13.50
C PHE A 252 6.98 -2.79 -12.06
N VAL A 253 5.77 -2.29 -11.86
CA VAL A 253 5.10 -2.15 -10.57
C VAL A 253 4.24 -3.39 -10.36
N VAL A 254 4.47 -4.11 -9.26
CA VAL A 254 3.64 -5.24 -8.84
C VAL A 254 2.91 -4.92 -7.54
N VAL A 255 1.63 -5.32 -7.44
CA VAL A 255 0.81 -5.11 -6.24
C VAL A 255 -0.05 -6.34 -5.93
N GLY A 256 -0.21 -6.65 -4.65
CA GLY A 256 -1.12 -7.69 -4.16
C GLY A 256 -1.12 -7.82 -2.64
N THR A 257 -1.92 -8.74 -2.11
CA THR A 257 -1.88 -9.10 -0.69
C THR A 257 -0.55 -9.77 -0.33
N VAL A 258 0.05 -9.39 0.80
CA VAL A 258 1.32 -9.94 1.27
C VAL A 258 1.10 -11.38 1.76
N LYS A 259 1.66 -12.36 1.05
CA LYS A 259 1.69 -13.78 1.47
C LYS A 259 2.70 -14.02 2.57
N SER A 260 3.87 -13.38 2.49
CA SER A 260 4.94 -13.55 3.48
C SER A 260 5.87 -12.33 3.55
N ALA A 261 6.05 -11.82 4.76
CA ALA A 261 6.92 -10.68 5.03
C ALA A 261 8.41 -11.07 5.05
N LYS A 262 9.28 -10.10 4.76
CA LYS A 262 10.71 -10.19 5.07
C LYS A 262 10.98 -9.44 6.38
N ALA A 263 12.07 -9.80 7.04
CA ALA A 263 12.62 -8.96 8.09
C ALA A 263 12.86 -7.54 7.56
N ALA A 264 12.57 -6.54 8.39
CA ALA A 264 12.85 -5.16 8.08
C ALA A 264 14.36 -5.00 7.81
N ARG A 265 14.69 -4.22 6.77
CA ARG A 265 16.09 -3.87 6.49
C ARG A 265 16.52 -2.74 7.41
N ILE A 266 17.75 -2.82 7.91
CA ILE A 266 18.42 -1.69 8.55
C ILE A 266 18.50 -0.56 7.52
N ARG A 267 18.07 0.63 7.91
CA ARG A 267 18.14 1.84 7.08
C ARG A 267 19.46 2.56 7.38
N PRO A 268 20.10 3.18 6.37
CA PRO A 268 21.29 3.98 6.62
C PRO A 268 20.94 5.19 7.50
N ALA A 269 21.86 5.56 8.39
CA ALA A 269 21.75 6.80 9.15
C ALA A 269 22.10 8.00 8.25
N PRO A 270 21.51 9.19 8.45
CA PRO A 270 21.75 10.36 7.60
C PRO A 270 23.22 10.71 7.40
N GLU A 271 24.03 10.51 8.42
CA GLU A 271 25.48 10.79 8.43
C GLU A 271 26.24 9.98 7.38
N ALA A 272 25.67 8.86 6.91
CA ALA A 272 26.27 8.04 5.86
C ALA A 272 26.06 8.61 4.44
N PHE A 273 25.16 9.58 4.25
CA PHE A 273 24.80 10.11 2.92
C PHE A 273 24.54 11.62 2.88
N VAL A 274 24.77 12.37 3.96
CA VAL A 274 24.61 13.82 4.03
C VAL A 274 25.94 14.47 4.44
N THR A 275 26.37 15.50 3.69
CA THR A 275 27.51 16.36 4.02
C THR A 275 27.09 17.84 3.95
N THR A 276 27.82 18.70 4.67
CA THR A 276 27.64 20.17 4.64
C THR A 276 28.86 20.80 3.98
N LEU A 277 28.64 21.79 3.11
CA LEU A 277 29.71 22.59 2.48
C LEU A 277 30.26 23.66 3.42
#